data_AF-A0A069RAY6-F1
#
_entry.id   AF-A0A069RAY6-F1
#
_cell.length_a   1.000
_cell.length_b   1.000
_cell.length_c   1.000
_cell.angle_alpha   90.00
_cell.angle_beta   90.00
_cell.angle_gamma   90.00
#
_symmetry.space_group_name_H-M   'P 1'
#
loop_
_entity.id
_entity.type
_entity.pdbx_description
1 polymer ?
#
loop_
_entity_poly.entity_id
_entity_poly.type
_entity_poly.pdbx_seq_one_letter_code
_entity_poly.pdbx_strand_id
1 'polypeptide(L)' 'MWVQISAGLAPVECCSFVYLYTKLLKKECMQRGIEVEVLDYSKGYKKDTFKSVFLRLRGDQFKEI' A
#
# COMPACT_ATOMS: atom_id res chain seq x y z
N MET A 1 -12.05 -2.15 4.41
CA MET A 1 -11.67 -0.86 3.78
C MET A 1 -10.77 -1.12 2.58
N TRP A 2 -10.84 -0.29 1.54
CA TRP A 2 -9.91 -0.34 0.39
C TRP A 2 -8.98 0.88 0.40
N VAL A 3 -7.72 0.67 0.03
CA VAL A 3 -6.71 1.74 -0.02
C VAL A 3 -5.96 1.65 -1.33
N GLN A 4 -5.89 2.77 -2.06
CA GLN A 4 -5.03 2.92 -3.22
C GLN A 4 -3.92 3.93 -2.93
N ILE A 5 -2.68 3.54 -3.17
CA ILE A 5 -1.52 4.42 -3.04
C ILE A 5 -0.93 4.53 -4.43
N SER A 6 -0.80 5.76 -4.94
CA SER A 6 -0.26 6.02 -6.29
C SER A 6 0.79 7.12 -6.23
N ALA A 7 1.87 6.96 -6.98
CA ALA A 7 2.83 8.01 -7.22
C ALA A 7 2.16 9.08 -8.09
N GLY A 8 2.41 10.36 -7.81
CA GLY A 8 1.86 11.48 -8.60
C GLY A 8 2.46 11.53 -10.00
N LEU A 9 3.48 12.35 -10.22
CA LEU A 9 4.19 12.42 -11.50
C LEU A 9 5.03 11.16 -11.81
N ALA A 10 5.05 10.19 -10.90
CA ALA A 10 5.82 8.96 -10.96
C ALA A 10 7.33 9.08 -11.28
N PRO A 11 8.07 10.11 -10.78
CA PRO A 11 9.52 10.01 -10.73
C PRO A 11 9.94 8.86 -9.79
N VAL A 12 11.19 8.43 -9.89
CA VAL A 12 11.67 7.21 -9.22
C VAL A 12 11.54 7.29 -7.69
N GLU A 13 11.70 8.48 -7.12
CA GLU A 13 11.56 8.78 -5.69
C GLU A 13 10.12 8.54 -5.22
N CYS A 14 9.14 9.04 -5.97
CA CYS A 14 7.73 8.83 -5.65
C CYS A 14 7.37 7.34 -5.76
N CYS A 15 7.87 6.64 -6.78
CA CYS A 15 7.62 5.20 -6.90
C CYS A 15 8.27 4.39 -5.76
N SER A 16 9.42 4.85 -5.27
CA SER A 16 10.08 4.27 -4.10
C SER A 16 9.29 4.53 -2.82
N PHE A 17 8.74 5.74 -2.68
CA PHE A 17 7.86 6.09 -1.57
C PHE A 17 6.63 5.17 -1.50
N VAL A 18 5.94 4.94 -2.62
CA VAL A 18 4.78 4.03 -2.65
C VAL A 18 5.16 2.65 -2.10
N TYR A 19 6.30 2.10 -2.55
CA TYR A 19 6.79 0.80 -2.09
C TYR A 19 7.12 0.80 -0.59
N LEU A 20 7.88 1.79 -0.12
CA LEU A 20 8.27 1.90 1.29
C LEU A 20 7.06 2.11 2.20
N TYR A 21 6.15 2.99 1.81
CA TYR A 21 4.91 3.25 2.55
C TYR A 21 4.02 2.01 2.60
N THR A 22 3.93 1.25 1.51
CA THR A 22 3.21 -0.05 1.51
C THR A 22 3.79 -1.03 2.51
N LYS A 23 5.12 -1.12 2.62
CA LYS A 23 5.78 -1.97 3.63
C LYS A 23 5.48 -1.49 5.05
N LEU A 24 5.56 -0.18 5.29
CA LEU A 24 5.24 0.41 6.59
C LEU A 24 3.79 0.13 6.98
N LEU A 25 2.84 0.42 6.08
CA LEU A 25 1.41 0.16 6.27
C LEU A 25 1.14 -1.30 6.62
N LYS A 26 1.72 -2.25 5.87
CA LYS A 26 1.59 -3.68 6.17
C LYS A 26 2.08 -4.03 7.57
N LYS A 27 3.24 -3.47 7.98
CA LYS A 27 3.81 -3.69 9.31
C LYS A 27 2.89 -3.15 10.41
N GLU A 28 2.40 -1.92 10.26
CA GLU A 28 1.52 -1.27 11.24
C GLU A 28 0.16 -1.98 11.35
N CYS A 29 -0.43 -2.37 10.22
CA CYS A 29 -1.68 -3.12 10.19
C CYS A 29 -1.53 -4.48 10.86
N MET A 30 -0.46 -5.22 10.55
CA MET A 30 -0.19 -6.53 11.16
C MET A 30 -0.06 -6.44 12.68
N GLN A 31 0.61 -5.40 13.21
CA GLN A 31 0.72 -5.17 14.66
C GLN A 31 -0.62 -4.88 15.35
N ARG A 32 -1.62 -4.44 14.58
CA ARG A 32 -2.98 -4.12 15.07
C ARG A 32 -4.00 -5.22 14.76
N GLY A 33 -3.56 -6.38 14.26
CA GLY A 33 -4.45 -7.47 13.87
C GLY A 33 -5.29 -7.16 12.63
N ILE A 34 -4.87 -6.20 11.80
CA ILE A 34 -5.51 -5.86 10.53
C ILE A 34 -4.80 -6.65 9.42
N GLU A 35 -5.55 -7.51 8.74
CA GLU A 35 -5.11 -8.24 7.56
C GLU A 35 -4.98 -7.27 6.37
N VAL A 36 -3.86 -7.34 5.66
CA VAL A 36 -3.57 -6.54 4.47
C VAL A 36 -3.31 -7.44 3.28
N GLU A 37 -4.16 -7.34 2.27
CA GLU A 37 -4.06 -8.07 1.02
C GLU A 37 -3.75 -7.12 -0.13
N VAL A 38 -2.81 -7.50 -0.99
CA VAL A 38 -2.53 -6.77 -2.23
C VAL A 38 -3.44 -7.34 -3.32
N LEU A 39 -4.35 -6.51 -3.82
CA LEU A 39 -5.25 -6.91 -4.90
C LEU A 39 -4.63 -6.67 -6.27
N ASP A 40 -3.95 -5.54 -6.45
CA ASP A 40 -3.27 -5.20 -7.70
C ASP A 40 -2.10 -4.24 -7.46
N TYR A 41 -1.14 -4.17 -8.39
CA TYR A 41 -0.04 -3.21 -8.35
C TYR A 41 0.55 -2.93 -9.73
N SER A 42 1.02 -1.70 -9.92
CA SER A 42 1.81 -1.31 -11.08
C SER A 42 3.28 -1.14 -10.69
N LYS A 43 4.19 -1.82 -11.39
CA LYS A 43 5.63 -1.75 -11.13
C LYS A 43 6.20 -0.38 -11.50
N GLY A 44 7.12 0.12 -10.67
CA GLY A 44 7.97 1.24 -11.04
C GLY A 44 9.11 0.81 -11.95
N TYR A 45 9.88 1.79 -12.45
CA TYR A 45 10.98 1.54 -13.40
C TYR A 45 12.19 0.82 -12.78
N LYS A 46 12.31 0.81 -11.45
CA LYS A 46 13.40 0.13 -10.73
C LYS A 46 12.87 -1.00 -9.86
N LYS A 47 13.75 -1.94 -9.52
CA LYS A 47 13.47 -2.97 -8.50
C LYS A 47 13.01 -2.31 -7.21
N ASP A 48 12.09 -2.95 -6.49
CA ASP A 48 11.59 -2.46 -5.20
C ASP A 48 10.92 -1.07 -5.29
N THR A 49 10.22 -0.79 -6.39
CA THR A 49 9.41 0.42 -6.58
C THR A 49 8.04 0.10 -7.16
N PHE A 50 7.02 0.88 -6.81
CA PHE A 50 5.66 0.76 -7.34
C PHE A 50 5.18 2.11 -7.87
N LYS A 51 4.57 2.14 -9.06
CA LYS A 51 3.81 3.31 -9.51
C LYS A 51 2.50 3.42 -8.73
N SER A 52 1.85 2.29 -8.48
CA SER A 52 0.64 2.23 -7.66
C SER A 52 0.48 0.86 -7.02
N VAL A 53 -0.27 0.80 -5.93
CA VAL A 53 -0.72 -0.44 -5.30
C VAL A 53 -2.17 -0.27 -4.84
N PHE A 54 -2.97 -1.32 -5.01
CA PHE A 54 -4.33 -1.42 -4.52
C PHE A 54 -4.43 -2.50 -3.46
N LEU A 55 -4.89 -2.11 -2.27
CA LEU A 55 -4.89 -2.92 -1.07
C LEU A 55 -6.31 -3.11 -0.53
N ARG A 56 -6.57 -4.30 0.01
CA ARG A 56 -7.73 -4.58 0.85
C ARG A 56 -7.28 -4.73 2.29
N LEU A 57 -7.90 -3.97 3.18
CA LEU A 57 -7.70 -4.04 4.63
C LEU A 57 -8.93 -4.67 5.28
N ARG A 58 -8.71 -5.70 6.08
CA ARG A 58 -9.74 -6.44 6.83
C ARG A 58 -9.36 -6.50 8.31
N GLY A 59 -10.33 -6.23 9.18
CA GLY A 59 -10.14 -6.33 10.62
C GLY A 59 -11.45 -5.97 11.33
N ASP A 60 -11.64 -6.55 12.51
CA ASP A 60 -12.92 -6.49 13.25
C ASP A 60 -13.25 -5.10 13.81
N GLN A 61 -12.30 -4.14 13.74
CA GLN A 61 -12.48 -2.78 14.25
C GLN A 61 -12.91 -1.74 13.21
N PHE A 62 -13.12 -2.13 11.94
CA PHE A 62 -13.69 -1.21 10.95
C PHE A 62 -15.22 -1.17 11.07
N LYS A 63 -15.74 -0.59 12.16
CA LYS A 63 -17.13 -0.11 12.18
C LYS A 63 -17.19 1.15 11.32
N GLU A 64 -17.93 1.09 10.23
CA GLU A 64 -18.41 2.28 9.52
C GLU A 64 -19.17 3.16 10.53
N ILE A 65 -18.79 4.44 10.60
CA ILE A 65 -19.51 5.49 11.35
C ILE A 65 -20.56 6.06 10.41
#